data_AF-A0A5B1CN66-F1
#
_entry.id   AF-A0A5B1CN66-F1
#
_cell.length_a   1.000
_cell.length_b   1.000
_cell.length_c   1.000
_cell.angle_alpha   90.00
_cell.angle_beta   90.00
_cell.angle_gamma   90.00
#
_symmetry.space_group_name_H-M   'P 1'
#
loop_
_entity.id
_entity.type
_entity.pdbx_description
1 polymer ?
#
loop_
_entity_poly.entity_id
_entity_poly.type
_entity_poly.pdbx_seq_one_letter_code
_entity_poly.pdbx_strand_id
1 'polypeptide(L)'
;MLPDIITMNSTIELIDLDRDESETLTLVYPDEASSAEGKLSILSPLGSELLGRRVGESVTLHLLQRETRKRVQKVAFQPERVGAFNL
;
A
#
# COMPACT_ATOMS: atom_id res chain seq x y z
N MET A 1 11.82 -10.52 -13.59
CA MET A 1 10.67 -9.67 -13.21
C MET A 1 11.01 -9.03 -11.89
N LEU A 2 10.88 -7.71 -11.79
CA LEU A 2 11.01 -7.02 -10.50
C LEU A 2 9.98 -7.60 -9.53
N PRO A 3 10.29 -7.69 -8.23
CA PRO A 3 9.36 -8.26 -7.28
C PRO A 3 8.06 -7.45 -7.27
N ASP A 4 6.91 -8.12 -7.34
CA ASP A 4 5.60 -7.53 -7.05
C ASP A 4 5.41 -7.40 -5.53
N ILE A 5 6.46 -6.98 -4.82
CA ILE A 5 6.52 -6.75 -3.38
C ILE A 5 6.40 -5.25 -3.15
N ILE A 6 5.59 -4.84 -2.18
CA ILE A 6 5.44 -3.45 -1.78
C ILE A 6 6.67 -3.02 -0.96
N THR A 7 7.35 -1.97 -1.41
CA THR A 7 8.46 -1.30 -0.71
C THR A 7 8.08 0.14 -0.36
N MET A 8 8.93 0.84 0.40
CA MET A 8 8.74 2.26 0.64
C MET A 8 8.71 3.05 -0.68
N ASN A 9 7.87 4.07 -0.73
CA ASN A 9 7.60 4.93 -1.89
C ASN A 9 7.03 4.19 -3.11
N SER A 10 6.50 2.98 -2.92
CA SER A 10 5.71 2.29 -3.93
C SER A 10 4.29 2.84 -4.00
N THR A 11 3.77 3.02 -5.22
CA THR A 11 2.35 3.30 -5.47
C THR A 11 1.63 2.00 -5.78
N ILE A 12 0.57 1.73 -5.05
CA ILE A 12 -0.19 0.48 -5.08
C ILE A 12 -1.67 0.75 -5.37
N GLU A 13 -2.31 -0.23 -5.98
CA GLU A 13 -3.77 -0.28 -6.11
C GLU A 13 -4.31 -1.36 -5.17
N LEU A 14 -5.21 -0.95 -4.28
CA LEU A 14 -5.91 -1.82 -3.35
C LEU A 14 -7.37 -1.90 -3.73
N ILE A 15 -7.97 -3.07 -3.57
CA ILE A 15 -9.43 -3.24 -3.64
C ILE A 15 -9.97 -3.60 -2.27
N ASP A 16 -11.01 -2.89 -1.83
CA ASP A 16 -11.84 -3.27 -0.70
C ASP A 16 -12.78 -4.40 -1.15
N LEU A 17 -12.60 -5.59 -0.58
CA LEU A 17 -13.33 -6.79 -0.99
C LEU A 17 -14.79 -6.79 -0.53
N ASP A 18 -15.14 -5.96 0.46
CA ASP A 18 -16.50 -5.87 0.98
C ASP A 18 -17.31 -4.81 0.21
N ARG A 19 -16.64 -3.81 -0.37
CA ARG A 19 -17.26 -2.69 -1.12
C ARG A 19 -17.09 -2.76 -2.64
N ASP A 20 -16.18 -3.61 -3.13
CA ASP A 20 -15.76 -3.68 -4.54
C ASP A 20 -15.24 -2.33 -5.07
N GLU A 21 -14.65 -1.53 -4.18
CA GLU A 21 -14.09 -0.21 -4.49
C GLU A 21 -12.56 -0.28 -4.49
N SER A 22 -11.93 0.29 -5.52
CA SER A 22 -10.48 0.35 -5.62
C SER A 22 -9.94 1.73 -5.25
N GLU A 23 -8.79 1.77 -4.58
CA GLU A 23 -8.07 2.98 -4.24
C GLU A 23 -6.59 2.86 -4.63
N THR A 24 -5.99 3.99 -5.03
CA THR A 24 -4.56 4.08 -5.32
C THR A 24 -3.87 4.88 -4.23
N LEU A 25 -2.83 4.30 -3.63
CA LEU A 25 -2.10 4.89 -2.51
C LEU A 25 -0.59 4.75 -2.73
N THR A 26 0.18 5.69 -2.19
CA THR A 26 1.64 5.58 -2.12
C THR A 26 2.06 5.36 -0.67
N LEU A 27 2.80 4.28 -0.39
CA LEU A 27 3.31 3.98 0.95
C LEU A 27 4.54 4.85 1.23
N VAL A 28 4.46 5.76 2.19
CA VAL A 28 5.51 6.77 2.46
C VAL A 28 5.92 6.80 3.93
N TYR A 29 6.99 7.55 4.24
CA TYR A 29 7.38 7.83 5.62
C TYR A 29 6.40 8.81 6.30
N PRO A 30 6.36 8.85 7.65
CA PRO A 30 5.36 9.64 8.38
C PRO A 30 5.35 11.13 8.05
N ASP A 31 6.50 11.71 7.76
CA ASP A 31 6.68 13.13 7.43
C ASP A 31 6.13 13.51 6.04
N GLU A 32 5.98 12.52 5.15
CA GLU A 32 5.48 12.70 3.79
C GLU A 32 3.97 12.39 3.67
N ALA A 33 3.35 11.91 4.74
CA ALA A 33 1.97 11.42 4.72
C ALA A 33 0.96 12.54 4.45
N SER A 34 0.04 12.30 3.52
CA SER A 34 -0.94 13.28 3.06
C SER A 34 -2.14 12.56 2.44
N SER A 35 -3.26 12.52 3.17
CA SER A 35 -4.50 11.90 2.67
C SER A 35 -5.04 12.59 1.42
N ALA A 36 -4.82 13.90 1.27
CA ALA A 36 -5.24 14.66 0.10
C ALA A 36 -4.48 14.26 -1.17
N GLU A 37 -3.26 13.74 -1.03
CA GLU A 37 -2.40 13.31 -2.14
C GLU A 37 -2.35 11.78 -2.29
N GLY A 38 -3.14 11.02 -1.51
CA GLY A 38 -3.08 9.56 -1.50
C GLY A 38 -1.77 8.99 -0.94
N LYS A 39 -1.07 9.75 -0.09
CA LYS A 39 0.18 9.32 0.57
C LYS A 39 -0.12 8.72 1.94
N LEU A 40 0.03 7.40 2.03
CA LEU A 40 -0.25 6.60 3.21
C LEU A 40 1.02 6.40 4.04
N SER A 41 1.01 6.83 5.29
CA SER A 41 2.11 6.57 6.22
C SER A 41 2.29 5.08 6.49
N ILE A 42 3.53 4.61 6.48
CA ILE A 42 3.93 3.28 6.96
C ILE A 42 3.53 3.00 8.42
N LEU A 43 3.36 4.04 9.24
CA LEU A 43 2.92 3.89 10.64
C LEU A 43 1.40 3.89 10.82
N SER A 44 0.64 4.03 9.74
CA SER A 44 -0.82 3.86 9.79
C SER A 44 -1.19 2.37 9.93
N PRO A 45 -2.38 2.03 10.47
CA PRO A 45 -2.81 0.64 10.61
C PRO A 45 -2.78 -0.15 9.28
N LEU A 46 -3.13 0.49 8.18
CA LEU A 46 -3.04 -0.12 6.85
C LEU A 46 -1.60 -0.14 6.34
N GLY A 47 -0.85 0.95 6.51
CA GLY A 47 0.53 1.06 6.02
C GLY A 47 1.44 -0.04 6.56
N SER A 48 1.34 -0.34 7.86
CA SER A 48 2.16 -1.37 8.51
C SER A 48 1.87 -2.78 8.01
N GLU A 49 0.63 -3.06 7.56
CA GLU A 49 0.25 -4.35 7.00
C GLU A 49 0.69 -4.53 5.54
N LEU A 50 0.99 -3.44 4.83
CA LEU A 50 1.30 -3.44 3.41
C LEU A 50 2.78 -3.67 3.10
N LEU A 51 3.70 -3.17 3.92
CA LEU A 51 5.13 -3.29 3.65
C LEU A 51 5.54 -4.76 3.54
N GLY A 52 6.19 -5.13 2.44
CA GLY A 52 6.63 -6.50 2.18
C GLY A 52 5.55 -7.45 1.64
N ARG A 53 4.28 -7.01 1.55
CA ARG A 53 3.21 -7.79 0.91
C ARG A 53 3.38 -7.84 -0.60
N ARG A 54 2.78 -8.84 -1.22
CA ARG A 54 2.80 -9.07 -2.66
C ARG A 54 1.46 -8.80 -3.33
N VAL A 55 1.51 -8.50 -4.62
CA VAL A 55 0.31 -8.53 -5.48
C VAL A 55 -0.41 -9.87 -5.33
N GLY A 56 -1.72 -9.81 -5.16
CA GLY A 56 -2.61 -10.94 -4.89
C GLY A 56 -2.83 -11.23 -3.41
N GLU A 57 -1.95 -10.77 -2.51
CA GLU A 57 -2.15 -10.95 -1.06
C GLU A 57 -3.24 -10.02 -0.53
N SER A 58 -3.94 -10.50 0.50
CA SER A 58 -4.96 -9.75 1.22
C SER A 58 -4.48 -9.38 2.60
N VAL A 59 -4.91 -8.20 3.07
CA VAL A 59 -4.71 -7.70 4.42
C VAL A 59 -6.06 -7.50 5.08
N THR A 60 -6.14 -7.83 6.36
CA THR A 60 -7.33 -7.63 7.18
C THR A 60 -7.05 -6.53 8.19
N LEU A 61 -7.83 -5.47 8.15
CA LEU A 61 -7.75 -4.38 9.11
C LEU A 61 -8.86 -4.52 10.14
N HIS A 62 -8.49 -4.38 11.41
CA HIS A 62 -9.44 -4.23 12.50
C HIS A 62 -9.50 -2.75 12.88
N LEU A 63 -10.44 -2.02 12.29
CA LEU A 63 -10.63 -0.60 12.56
C LEU A 63 -11.86 -0.41 13.44
N LEU A 64 -11.63 0.00 14.69
CA LEU A 64 -12.68 0.11 15.72
C LEU A 64 -13.41 -1.24 15.90
N GLN A 65 -14.71 -1.30 15.55
CA GLN A 65 -15.55 -2.51 15.62
C GLN A 65 -15.83 -3.10 14.23
N ARG A 66 -15.08 -2.69 13.20
CA ARG A 66 -15.26 -3.16 11.83
C ARG A 66 -14.01 -3.88 11.36
N GLU A 67 -14.23 -5.04 10.75
CA GLU A 67 -13.22 -5.72 9.95
C GLU A 67 -13.35 -5.21 8.51
N THR A 68 -12.23 -4.92 7.86
CA THR A 68 -12.19 -4.54 6.45
C THR A 68 -11.08 -5.32 5.78
N ARG A 69 -11.42 -6.03 4.69
CA ARG A 69 -10.45 -6.83 3.94
C ARG A 69 -10.09 -6.14 2.64
N LYS A 70 -8.79 -5.93 2.44
CA LYS A 70 -8.25 -5.33 1.23
C LYS A 70 -7.32 -6.30 0.51
N ARG A 71 -7.26 -6.26 -0.81
CA ARG A 71 -6.32 -7.05 -1.61
C ARG A 71 -5.41 -6.14 -2.43
N VAL A 72 -4.13 -6.47 -2.48
CA VAL A 72 -3.17 -5.81 -3.38
C VAL A 72 -3.44 -6.25 -4.80
N GLN A 73 -4.02 -5.36 -5.61
CA GLN A 73 -4.27 -5.66 -7.02
C GLN A 73 -3.02 -5.47 -7.87
N LYS A 74 -2.24 -4.42 -7.57
CA LYS A 74 -1.11 -4.01 -8.41
C LYS A 74 -0.12 -3.15 -7.64
N VAL A 75 1.16 -3.29 -7.97
CA VAL A 75 2.20 -2.29 -7.70
C VAL A 75 2.38 -1.46 -8.97
N ALA A 76 1.79 -0.27 -9.00
CA ALA A 76 1.77 0.62 -10.16
C ALA A 76 3.10 1.34 -10.37
N PHE A 77 3.76 1.71 -9.28
CA PHE A 77 5.11 2.29 -9.29
C PHE A 77 5.91 1.73 -8.13
N GLN A 78 7.21 1.55 -8.35
CA GLN A 78 8.15 1.16 -7.32
C GLN A 78 9.54 1.71 -7.66
N PRO A 79 10.23 2.38 -6.72
CA PRO A 79 11.49 3.07 -6.98
C PRO A 79 12.61 2.15 -7.47
N GLU A 80 12.69 0.93 -6.95
CA GLU A 80 13.69 -0.07 -7.35
C GLU A 80 13.55 -0.49 -8.82
N ARG A 81 12.36 -0.36 -9.42
CA ARG A 81 12.11 -0.68 -10.84
C ARG A 81 12.76 0.32 -11.79
N VAL A 82 13.02 1.53 -11.31
CA VAL A 82 13.66 2.62 -12.07
C VAL A 82 15.07 2.92 -11.57
N GLY A 83 15.61 2.10 -10.66
CA GLY A 83 16.94 2.28 -10.10
C GLY A 83 17.07 3.45 -9.12
N ALA A 84 15.96 3.98 -8.60
CA ALA A 84 15.95 5.07 -7.62
C ALA A 84 16.15 4.51 -6.20
N PHE A 85 17.39 4.13 -5.88
CA PHE A 85 17.74 3.68 -4.53
C PHE A 85 18.08 4.88 -3.65
N ASN A 86 17.42 5.03 -2.51
CA ASN A 86 17.88 5.91 -1.43
C ASN A 86 19.00 5.18 -0.67
N LEU A 87 20.25 5.39 -1.09
CA LEU A 87 21.47 4.83 -0.49
C LEU A 87 22.24 5.88 0.32
#